data_AF-A0A611RW14-F1
#
_entry.id   AF-A0A611RW14-F1
#
_cell.length_a   1.000
_cell.length_b   1.000
_cell.length_c   1.000
_cell.angle_alpha   90.00
_cell.angle_beta   90.00
_cell.angle_gamma   90.00
#
_symmetry.space_group_name_H-M   'P 1'
#
loop_
_entity.id
_entity.type
_entity.pdbx_description
1 polymer ?
#
loop_
_entity_poly.entity_id
_entity_poly.type
_entity_poly.pdbx_seq_one_letter_code
_entity_poly.pdbx_strand_id
1 'polypeptide(L)'
;MKKTLVAAGVVIALGIVWTGGAWYTGKKLENHLSEMVTQANEQLKRTAPEAGVELSYQNYQRGVFSSHLQLVVKPVAGADTTWLKPGQSIVLDESVSHGPFPLAQLKTLNLIPSMASVKTTLVNNDAAKPLFDIAKGDTPFVINTR
;
A
#
# COMPACT_ATOMS: atom_id res chain seq x y z
N MET A 1 -37.26 12.30 23.51
CA MET A 1 -37.12 10.87 23.13
C MET A 1 -37.05 10.63 21.61
N LYS A 2 -37.94 11.21 20.77
CA LYS A 2 -37.90 10.99 19.31
C LYS A 2 -36.59 11.43 18.63
N LYS A 3 -36.00 12.55 19.04
CA LYS A 3 -34.73 13.08 18.49
C LYS A 3 -33.54 12.13 18.72
N THR A 4 -33.48 11.47 19.88
CA THR A 4 -32.42 10.51 20.22
C THR A 4 -32.51 9.23 19.37
N LEU A 5 -33.72 8.73 19.12
CA LEU A 5 -33.94 7.57 18.25
C LEU A 5 -33.58 7.88 16.80
N VAL A 6 -33.95 9.08 16.31
CA VAL A 6 -33.56 9.54 14.97
C VAL A 6 -32.05 9.67 14.86
N ALA A 7 -31.39 10.29 15.85
CA ALA A 7 -29.93 10.43 15.86
C ALA A 7 -29.22 9.06 15.88
N ALA A 8 -29.69 8.13 16.71
CA ALA A 8 -29.14 6.77 16.75
C ALA A 8 -29.29 6.06 15.39
N GLY A 9 -30.46 6.17 14.75
CA GLY A 9 -30.68 5.61 13.42
C GLY A 9 -29.73 6.17 12.36
N VAL A 10 -29.48 7.48 12.37
CA VAL A 10 -28.53 8.13 11.44
C VAL A 10 -27.11 7.60 11.64
N VAL A 11 -26.64 7.49 12.88
CA VAL A 11 -25.28 6.98 13.19
C VAL A 11 -25.12 5.54 12.68
N ILE A 12 -26.12 4.69 12.91
CA ILE A 12 -26.10 3.30 12.44
C ILE A 12 -26.07 3.24 10.90
N ALA A 13 -26.92 4.01 10.23
CA ALA A 13 -26.97 4.06 8.77
C ALA A 13 -25.62 4.51 8.17
N LEU A 14 -25.00 5.56 8.74
CA LEU A 14 -23.68 6.04 8.33
C LEU A 14 -22.59 4.96 8.53
N GLY A 15 -22.63 4.24 9.65
CA GLY A 15 -21.69 3.15 9.92
C GLY A 15 -21.78 2.03 8.88
N ILE A 16 -22.99 1.65 8.48
CA ILE A 16 -23.22 0.63 7.44
C ILE A 16 -22.70 1.09 6.07
N VAL A 17 -23.07 2.31 5.66
CA VAL A 17 -22.65 2.88 4.36
C VAL A 17 -21.13 2.98 4.28
N TRP A 18 -20.49 3.45 5.36
CA TRP A 18 -19.04 3.58 5.39
C TRP A 18 -18.33 2.22 5.33
N THR A 19 -18.79 1.24 6.12
CA THR A 19 -18.23 -0.12 6.11
C THR A 19 -18.35 -0.76 4.72
N GLY A 20 -19.51 -0.60 4.06
CA GLY A 20 -19.72 -1.10 2.69
C GLY A 20 -18.80 -0.42 1.67
N GLY A 21 -18.59 0.89 1.79
CA GLY A 21 -17.66 1.63 0.94
C GLY A 21 -16.20 1.20 1.11
N ALA A 22 -15.77 0.93 2.35
CA ALA A 22 -14.43 0.42 2.65
C ALA A 22 -14.19 -0.97 2.09
N TRP A 23 -15.16 -1.87 2.29
CA TRP A 23 -15.10 -3.19 1.69
C TRP A 23 -15.03 -3.13 0.15
N TYR A 24 -15.86 -2.28 -0.47
CA TYR A 24 -15.92 -2.15 -1.93
C TYR A 24 -14.62 -1.62 -2.53
N THR A 25 -14.03 -0.58 -1.92
CA THR A 25 -12.75 -0.01 -2.39
C THR A 25 -11.59 -0.99 -2.20
N GLY A 26 -11.57 -1.74 -1.08
CA GLY A 26 -10.64 -2.85 -0.88
C GLY A 26 -10.78 -3.96 -1.91
N LYS A 27 -12.02 -4.30 -2.30
CA LYS A 27 -12.30 -5.29 -3.34
C LYS A 27 -11.83 -4.83 -4.72
N LYS A 28 -11.99 -3.53 -5.04
CA LYS A 28 -11.43 -2.95 -6.27
C LYS A 28 -9.92 -3.07 -6.32
N LEU A 29 -9.23 -2.75 -5.22
CA LEU A 29 -7.78 -2.90 -5.11
C LEU A 29 -7.36 -4.35 -5.38
N GLU A 30 -7.97 -5.32 -4.68
CA GLU A 30 -7.70 -6.75 -4.89
C GLU A 30 -7.84 -7.16 -6.36
N ASN A 31 -8.93 -6.75 -7.01
CA ASN A 31 -9.22 -7.14 -8.38
C ASN A 31 -8.25 -6.54 -9.42
N HIS A 32 -7.66 -5.37 -9.14
CA HIS A 32 -6.79 -4.66 -10.10
C HIS A 32 -5.31 -4.69 -9.71
N LEU A 33 -4.94 -5.31 -8.58
CA LEU A 33 -3.56 -5.28 -8.09
C LEU A 33 -2.56 -5.83 -9.11
N SER A 34 -2.89 -6.96 -9.73
CA SER A 34 -2.05 -7.58 -10.77
C SER A 34 -1.87 -6.66 -11.99
N GLU A 35 -2.95 -6.01 -12.41
CA GLU A 35 -2.94 -5.07 -13.53
C GLU A 35 -2.11 -3.83 -13.20
N MET A 36 -2.28 -3.25 -12.00
CA MET A 36 -1.48 -2.12 -11.54
C MET A 36 0.01 -2.42 -11.48
N VAL A 37 0.41 -3.61 -11.01
CA VAL A 37 1.82 -4.02 -10.99
C VAL A 37 2.35 -4.23 -12.41
N THR A 38 1.52 -4.76 -13.32
CA THR A 38 1.87 -4.87 -14.74
C THR A 38 2.09 -3.49 -15.36
N GLN A 39 1.16 -2.56 -15.17
CA GLN A 39 1.26 -1.18 -15.64
C GLN A 39 2.48 -0.46 -15.04
N ALA A 40 2.77 -0.67 -13.75
CA ALA A 40 3.96 -0.11 -13.10
C ALA A 40 5.25 -0.62 -13.74
N ASN A 41 5.33 -1.92 -14.06
CA ASN A 41 6.47 -2.49 -14.78
C ASN A 41 6.61 -1.95 -16.20
N GLU A 42 5.51 -1.79 -16.93
CA GLU A 42 5.54 -1.15 -18.25
C GLU A 42 6.06 0.29 -18.15
N GLN A 43 5.62 1.04 -17.14
CA GLN A 43 6.08 2.40 -16.90
C GLN A 43 7.58 2.44 -16.53
N LEU A 44 8.05 1.51 -15.67
CA LEU A 44 9.47 1.38 -15.33
C LEU A 44 10.32 1.12 -16.57
N LYS A 45 9.90 0.19 -17.44
CA LYS A 45 10.59 -0.09 -18.71
C LYS A 45 10.65 1.12 -19.65
N ARG A 46 9.64 1.99 -19.61
CA ARG A 46 9.59 3.20 -20.43
C ARG A 46 10.39 4.37 -19.87
N THR A 47 10.43 4.52 -18.55
CA THR A 47 10.96 5.73 -17.89
C THR A 47 12.31 5.55 -17.23
N ALA A 48 12.67 4.33 -16.84
CA ALA A 48 13.95 3.98 -16.23
C ALA A 48 14.42 2.58 -16.68
N PRO A 49 14.53 2.30 -18.00
CA PRO A 49 14.99 1.00 -18.50
C PRO A 49 16.36 0.59 -17.96
N GLU A 50 17.24 1.56 -17.68
CA GLU A 50 18.58 1.36 -17.15
C GLU A 50 18.61 0.81 -15.73
N ALA A 51 17.52 0.99 -14.95
CA ALA A 51 17.43 0.49 -13.59
C ALA A 51 17.51 -1.05 -13.53
N GLY A 52 17.12 -1.75 -14.60
CA GLY A 52 17.24 -3.20 -14.71
C GLY A 52 16.47 -3.97 -13.64
N VAL A 53 15.36 -3.40 -13.14
CA VAL A 53 14.53 -4.00 -12.09
C VAL A 53 13.09 -4.19 -12.54
N GLU A 54 12.41 -5.14 -11.90
CA GLU A 54 10.98 -5.38 -12.01
C GLU A 54 10.33 -5.39 -10.63
N LEU A 55 9.05 -5.01 -10.62
CA LEU A 55 8.17 -4.98 -9.47
C LEU A 55 7.27 -6.21 -9.47
N SER A 56 7.12 -6.83 -8.31
CA SER A 56 6.13 -7.88 -8.05
C SER A 56 5.47 -7.61 -6.71
N TYR A 57 4.46 -8.40 -6.35
CA TYR A 57 3.83 -8.34 -5.03
C TYR A 57 3.67 -9.74 -4.43
N GLN A 58 3.63 -9.82 -3.11
CA GLN A 58 3.43 -11.05 -2.35
C GLN A 58 2.67 -10.79 -1.05
N ASN A 59 2.25 -11.87 -0.38
CA ASN A 59 1.64 -11.83 0.96
C ASN A 59 0.41 -10.89 1.05
N TYR A 60 -0.36 -10.80 -0.03
CA TYR A 60 -1.57 -9.96 -0.05
C TYR A 60 -2.63 -10.51 0.91
N GLN A 61 -3.08 -9.69 1.85
CA GLN A 61 -4.12 -10.00 2.82
C GLN A 61 -5.15 -8.88 2.84
N ARG A 62 -6.40 -9.21 2.53
CA ARG A 62 -7.50 -8.24 2.51
C ARG A 62 -8.37 -8.33 3.76
N GLY A 63 -8.54 -7.19 4.42
CA GLY A 63 -9.57 -6.95 5.41
C GLY A 63 -10.69 -6.04 4.87
N VAL A 64 -11.60 -5.64 5.76
CA VAL A 64 -12.71 -4.74 5.41
C VAL A 64 -12.21 -3.31 5.20
N PHE A 65 -11.50 -2.76 6.19
CA PHE A 65 -11.03 -1.37 6.17
C PHE A 65 -9.57 -1.20 5.75
N SER A 66 -8.84 -2.30 5.60
CA SER A 66 -7.45 -2.26 5.19
C SER A 66 -7.02 -3.56 4.53
N SER A 67 -6.01 -3.47 3.69
CA SER A 67 -5.24 -4.58 3.17
C SER A 67 -3.77 -4.41 3.56
N HIS A 68 -3.06 -5.53 3.60
CA HIS A 68 -1.61 -5.58 3.74
C HIS A 68 -1.02 -6.33 2.56
N LEU A 69 0.13 -5.89 2.07
CA LEU A 69 0.89 -6.58 1.04
C LEU A 69 2.37 -6.20 1.11
N GLN A 70 3.19 -6.98 0.43
CA GLN A 70 4.57 -6.62 0.20
C GLN A 70 4.82 -6.42 -1.28
N LEU A 71 5.36 -5.25 -1.64
CA LEU A 71 5.92 -5.03 -2.97
C LEU A 71 7.38 -5.47 -2.95
N VAL A 72 7.79 -6.15 -4.01
CA VAL A 72 9.11 -6.77 -4.10
C VAL A 72 9.75 -6.32 -5.40
N VAL A 73 10.83 -5.56 -5.28
CA VAL A 73 11.66 -5.09 -6.39
C VAL A 73 12.84 -6.03 -6.53
N LYS A 74 13.03 -6.60 -7.73
CA LYS A 74 14.10 -7.55 -8.04
C LYS A 74 14.79 -7.19 -9.34
N PRO A 75 16.06 -7.60 -9.53
CA PRO A 75 16.70 -7.58 -10.84
C PRO A 75 15.85 -8.28 -11.91
N VAL A 76 15.75 -7.69 -13.10
CA VAL A 76 15.28 -8.41 -14.28
C VAL A 76 16.31 -9.48 -14.64
N ALA A 77 15.85 -10.69 -14.96
CA ALA A 77 16.74 -11.77 -15.37
C ALA A 77 17.58 -11.37 -16.60
N GLY A 78 18.90 -11.49 -16.48
CA GLY A 78 19.84 -11.13 -17.55
C GLY A 78 20.11 -9.62 -17.69
N ALA A 79 19.66 -8.78 -16.75
CA ALA A 79 20.04 -7.37 -16.74
C ALA A 79 21.47 -7.19 -16.20
N ASP A 80 22.33 -6.56 -17.01
CA ASP A 80 23.73 -6.28 -16.66
C ASP A 80 23.91 -4.96 -15.85
N THR A 81 22.89 -4.11 -15.77
CA THR A 81 23.00 -2.72 -15.27
C THR A 81 22.28 -2.43 -13.95
N THR A 82 21.84 -3.47 -13.22
CA THR A 82 21.10 -3.24 -11.96
C THR A 82 22.04 -2.95 -10.78
N TRP A 83 21.57 -2.10 -9.86
CA TRP A 83 22.22 -1.83 -8.57
C TRP A 83 21.97 -2.93 -7.52
N LEU A 84 21.09 -3.90 -7.83
CA LEU A 84 20.80 -5.06 -6.98
C LEU A 84 21.58 -6.28 -7.48
N LYS A 85 22.24 -7.01 -6.57
CA LYS A 85 22.94 -8.25 -6.96
C LYS A 85 21.94 -9.36 -7.31
N PRO A 86 22.31 -10.35 -8.15
CA PRO A 86 21.48 -11.52 -8.39
C PRO A 86 21.04 -12.19 -7.08
N GLY A 87 19.74 -12.50 -6.98
CA GLY A 87 19.13 -13.07 -5.76
C GLY A 87 18.77 -12.06 -4.67
N GLN A 88 19.21 -10.80 -4.77
CA GLN A 88 18.76 -9.74 -3.86
C GLN A 88 17.40 -9.18 -4.30
N SER A 89 16.69 -8.64 -3.32
CA SER A 89 15.44 -7.90 -3.55
C SER A 89 15.33 -6.77 -2.57
N ILE A 90 14.59 -5.73 -2.92
CA ILE A 90 14.10 -4.74 -1.97
C ILE A 90 12.64 -5.06 -1.72
N VAL A 91 12.26 -5.12 -0.44
CA VAL A 91 10.89 -5.40 -0.04
C VAL A 91 10.32 -4.17 0.64
N LEU A 92 9.18 -3.72 0.15
CA LEU A 92 8.39 -2.64 0.72
C LEU A 92 7.14 -3.25 1.34
N ASP A 93 6.90 -2.93 2.61
CA ASP A 93 5.74 -3.35 3.36
C ASP A 93 4.66 -2.27 3.27
N GLU A 94 3.50 -2.65 2.73
CA GLU A 94 2.41 -1.75 2.38
C GLU A 94 1.20 -2.00 3.28
N SER A 95 0.78 -0.98 4.02
CA SER A 95 -0.51 -0.95 4.71
C SER A 95 -1.46 -0.02 3.97
N VAL A 96 -2.48 -0.60 3.35
CA VAL A 96 -3.46 0.13 2.55
C VAL A 96 -4.74 0.27 3.35
N SER A 97 -5.18 1.47 3.68
CA SER A 97 -6.48 1.73 4.30
C SER A 97 -7.50 2.11 3.25
N HIS A 98 -8.68 1.49 3.27
CA HIS A 98 -9.72 1.60 2.25
C HIS A 98 -10.65 2.79 2.50
N GLY A 99 -11.19 3.35 1.42
CA GLY A 99 -12.09 4.50 1.39
C GLY A 99 -13.52 4.21 1.86
N PRO A 100 -14.51 5.09 1.57
CA PRO A 100 -14.35 6.44 1.03
C PRO A 100 -13.59 7.39 1.98
N PHE A 101 -13.44 7.02 3.26
CA PHE A 101 -12.61 7.71 4.24
C PHE A 101 -11.66 6.72 4.91
N PRO A 102 -10.40 6.63 4.46
CA PRO A 102 -9.42 5.71 5.03
C PRO A 102 -9.24 5.95 6.53
N LEU A 103 -9.37 4.89 7.33
CA LEU A 103 -9.19 4.94 8.79
C LEU A 103 -7.84 5.55 9.20
N ALA A 104 -6.78 5.28 8.42
CA ALA A 104 -5.45 5.85 8.68
C ALA A 104 -5.45 7.39 8.57
N GLN A 105 -6.20 7.97 7.62
CA GLN A 105 -6.34 9.42 7.46
C GLN A 105 -7.29 10.03 8.50
N LEU A 106 -8.36 9.32 8.86
CA LEU A 106 -9.28 9.78 9.91
C LEU A 106 -8.59 9.92 11.26
N LYS A 107 -7.67 9.02 11.60
CA LYS A 107 -6.85 9.11 12.83
C LYS A 107 -6.00 10.38 12.89
N THR A 108 -5.67 10.97 11.75
CA THR A 108 -4.93 12.24 11.65
C THR A 108 -5.86 13.44 11.39
N LEU A 109 -7.17 13.28 11.59
CA LEU A 109 -8.21 14.29 11.35
C LEU A 109 -8.28 14.77 9.90
N ASN A 110 -7.74 14.00 8.94
CA ASN A 110 -7.91 14.26 7.53
C ASN A 110 -9.20 13.60 7.04
N LEU A 111 -10.17 14.44 6.67
CA LEU A 111 -11.51 14.06 6.21
C LEU A 111 -11.69 14.18 4.70
N ILE A 112 -10.60 14.27 3.92
CA ILE A 112 -10.68 14.31 2.47
C ILE A 112 -11.05 12.90 1.96
N PRO A 113 -12.12 12.75 1.14
CA PRO A 113 -12.46 11.45 0.57
C PRO A 113 -11.35 10.92 -0.35
N SER A 114 -10.99 9.65 -0.20
CA SER A 114 -10.11 8.95 -1.13
C SER A 114 -10.47 7.47 -1.20
N MET A 115 -10.14 6.80 -2.31
CA MET A 115 -10.39 5.36 -2.44
C MET A 115 -9.50 4.54 -1.53
N ALA A 116 -8.29 5.02 -1.26
CA ALA A 116 -7.35 4.40 -0.35
C ALA A 116 -6.36 5.42 0.23
N SER A 117 -5.60 4.99 1.22
CA SER A 117 -4.35 5.62 1.65
C SER A 117 -3.32 4.53 1.91
N VAL A 118 -2.08 4.72 1.50
CA VAL A 118 -1.03 3.72 1.66
C VAL A 118 0.05 4.25 2.59
N LYS A 119 0.43 3.43 3.57
CA LYS A 119 1.66 3.60 4.33
C LYS A 119 2.65 2.55 3.84
N THR A 120 3.73 3.02 3.23
CA THR A 120 4.84 2.22 2.75
C THR A 120 6.00 2.32 3.73
N THR A 121 6.58 1.18 4.09
CA THR A 121 7.81 1.10 4.88
C THR A 121 8.79 0.15 4.24
N LEU A 122 10.10 0.39 4.45
CA LEU A 122 11.13 -0.53 3.99
C LEU A 122 11.20 -1.75 4.91
N VAL A 123 11.34 -2.96 4.37
CA VAL A 123 11.63 -4.15 5.16
C VAL A 123 13.15 -4.27 5.35
N ASN A 124 13.59 -4.60 6.57
CA ASN A 124 14.99 -4.87 6.86
C ASN A 124 15.39 -6.26 6.35
N ASN A 125 15.77 -6.33 5.08
CA ASN A 125 16.31 -7.51 4.43
C ASN A 125 17.75 -7.26 3.94
N ASP A 126 18.40 -8.29 3.39
CA ASP A 126 19.83 -8.23 3.03
C ASP A 126 20.23 -7.03 2.18
N ALA A 127 19.39 -6.60 1.23
CA ALA A 127 19.67 -5.46 0.37
C ALA A 127 19.44 -4.10 1.07
N ALA A 128 18.50 -4.03 2.01
CA ALA A 128 18.16 -2.82 2.76
C ALA A 128 18.97 -2.66 4.07
N LYS A 129 19.62 -3.73 4.55
CA LYS A 129 20.33 -3.76 5.83
C LYS A 129 21.28 -2.57 6.07
N PRO A 130 22.10 -2.12 5.10
CA PRO A 130 22.97 -0.96 5.32
C PRO A 130 22.21 0.32 5.70
N LEU A 131 21.00 0.52 5.16
CA LEU A 131 20.16 1.67 5.49
C LEU A 131 19.65 1.59 6.93
N PHE A 132 19.25 0.39 7.37
CA PHE A 132 18.84 0.16 8.75
C PHE A 132 20.00 0.31 9.74
N ASP A 133 21.20 -0.15 9.38
CA ASP A 133 22.39 -0.01 10.22
C ASP A 133 22.74 1.48 10.42
N ILE A 134 22.62 2.32 9.37
CA ILE A 134 22.74 3.79 9.47
C ILE A 134 21.64 4.39 10.34
N ALA A 135 20.40 3.90 10.18
CA ALA A 135 19.24 4.30 10.97
C ALA A 135 19.20 3.68 12.38
N LYS A 136 20.27 3.00 12.83
CA LYS A 136 20.36 2.34 14.15
C LYS A 136 19.23 1.35 14.43
N GLY A 137 18.74 0.69 13.39
CA GLY A 137 17.66 -0.29 13.46
C GLY A 137 16.26 0.29 13.25
N ASP A 138 16.09 1.61 13.22
CA ASP A 138 14.80 2.25 12.92
C ASP A 138 14.48 2.16 11.42
N THR A 139 13.18 2.27 11.08
CA THR A 139 12.73 2.35 9.69
C THR A 139 13.33 3.60 9.01
N PRO A 140 14.16 3.47 7.96
CA PRO A 140 14.88 4.60 7.38
C PRO A 140 13.96 5.68 6.77
N PHE A 141 12.79 5.28 6.26
CA PHE A 141 11.78 6.19 5.74
C PHE A 141 10.37 5.59 5.83
N VAL A 142 9.38 6.47 5.97
CA VAL A 142 7.96 6.14 5.89
C VAL A 142 7.35 7.01 4.81
N ILE A 143 6.74 6.40 3.79
CA ILE A 143 6.06 7.11 2.71
C ILE A 143 4.56 6.94 2.93
N ASN A 144 3.83 8.06 2.90
CA ASN A 144 2.37 8.04 2.98
C ASN A 144 1.80 8.61 1.67
N THR A 145 1.02 7.82 0.95
CA THR A 145 0.34 8.23 -0.29
C THR A 145 -1.18 8.13 -0.14
N ARG A 146 -1.90 8.88 -0.98
CA ARG A 146 -3.37 8.99 -0.97
C ARG A 146 -3.90 9.08 -2.39
#